data_AF-A0A7J4IAS8-F1
#
_entry.id   AF-A0A7J4IAS8-F1
#
_cell.length_a   1.000
_cell.length_b   1.000
_cell.length_c   1.000
_cell.angle_alpha   90.00
_cell.angle_beta   90.00
_cell.angle_gamma   90.00
#
_symmetry.space_group_name_H-M   'P 1'
#
loop_
_entity.id
_entity.type
_entity.pdbx_description
1 polymer ?
#
loop_
_entity_poly.entity_id
_entity_poly.type
_entity_poly.pdbx_seq_one_letter_code
_entity_poly.pdbx_strand_id
1 'polypeptide(L)' 'MESEEESLSGMEERLSEVRKRVMTLEWDKSHSQLNSGMEQKYGQLKAEQEELQKKVGTIKADMKEKDAA' A
#
# COMPACT_ATOMS: atom_id res chain seq x y z
N MET A 1 -10.56 -19.89 1.29
CA MET A 1 -11.34 -18.64 1.19
C MET A 1 -11.20 -17.80 2.45
N GLU A 2 -11.71 -18.21 3.64
CA GLU A 2 -11.62 -17.37 4.86
C GLU A 2 -10.20 -16.83 5.16
N SER A 3 -9.15 -17.67 5.08
CA SER A 3 -7.77 -17.21 5.34
C SER A 3 -7.19 -16.26 4.27
N GLU A 4 -7.67 -16.34 3.03
CA GLU A 4 -7.25 -15.47 1.92
C GLU A 4 -7.94 -14.11 2.03
N GLU A 5 -9.22 -14.09 2.45
CA GLU A 5 -9.99 -12.87 2.72
C GLU A 5 -9.47 -12.09 3.93
N GLU A 6 -9.16 -12.77 5.03
CA GLU A 6 -8.52 -12.14 6.20
C GLU A 6 -7.15 -11.55 5.85
N SER A 7 -6.36 -12.27 5.05
CA SER A 7 -5.06 -11.79 4.57
C SER A 7 -5.20 -10.59 3.63
N LEU A 8 -6.21 -10.59 2.76
CA LEU A 8 -6.50 -9.47 1.86
C LEU A 8 -6.92 -8.23 2.65
N SER A 9 -7.85 -8.38 3.60
CA SER A 9 -8.31 -7.30 4.47
C SER A 9 -7.14 -6.65 5.22
N GLY A 10 -6.25 -7.45 5.83
CA GLY A 10 -5.06 -6.95 6.50
C GLY A 10 -4.09 -6.22 5.57
N MET A 11 -3.90 -6.70 4.34
CA MET A 11 -3.08 -6.01 3.33
C MET A 11 -3.71 -4.71 2.85
N GLU A 12 -5.04 -4.64 2.73
CA GLU A 12 -5.76 -3.43 2.35
C GLU A 12 -5.70 -2.36 3.45
N GLU A 13 -5.82 -2.77 4.72
CA GLU A 13 -5.63 -1.88 5.86
C GLU A 13 -4.21 -1.29 5.84
N ARG A 14 -3.20 -2.15 5.71
CA ARG A 14 -1.79 -1.74 5.60
C ARG A 14 -1.57 -0.78 4.42
N LEU A 15 -2.14 -1.07 3.25
CA LEU A 15 -2.05 -0.21 2.08
C LEU A 15 -2.68 1.17 2.34
N SER A 16 -3.81 1.21 3.04
CA SER A 16 -4.47 2.46 3.45
C SER A 16 -3.58 3.29 4.39
N GLU A 17 -2.96 2.66 5.38
CA GLU A 17 -2.02 3.33 6.28
C GLU A 17 -0.80 3.89 5.55
N VAL A 18 -0.18 3.08 4.67
CA VAL A 18 0.98 3.49 3.88
C VAL A 18 0.60 4.67 2.99
N ARG A 19 -0.55 4.63 2.31
CA ARG A 19 -1.05 5.75 1.49
C ARG A 19 -1.21 7.04 2.28
N LYS A 20 -1.77 7.00 3.48
CA LYS A 20 -1.89 8.18 4.36
C LYS A 20 -0.52 8.78 4.68
N ARG A 21 0.45 7.93 5.05
CA ARG A 21 1.82 8.37 5.36
C ARG A 21 2.53 8.96 4.15
N VAL A 22 2.37 8.35 2.97
CA VAL A 22 2.89 8.87 1.71
C VAL A 22 2.30 10.26 1.44
N MET A 23 0.97 10.43 1.54
CA MET A 23 0.33 11.74 1.32
C MET A 23 0.85 12.82 2.26
N THR A 24 1.04 12.52 3.55
CA THR A 24 1.63 13.48 4.50
C THR A 24 3.03 13.90 4.05
N LEU A 25 3.88 12.93 3.67
CA LEU A 25 5.23 13.21 3.20
C LEU A 25 5.24 13.93 1.83
N GLU A 26 4.27 13.69 0.95
CA GLU A 26 4.13 14.45 -0.30
C GLU A 26 3.79 15.90 -0.04
N TRP A 27 2.91 16.14 0.94
CA TRP A 27 2.59 17.49 1.39
C TRP A 27 3.82 18.19 1.96
N ASP A 28 4.55 17.52 2.89
CA ASP A 28 5.78 18.05 3.47
C ASP A 28 6.85 18.33 2.40
N LYS A 29 6.99 17.45 1.39
CA LYS A 29 7.90 17.63 0.25
C LYS A 29 7.51 18.84 -0.58
N SER A 30 6.22 19.01 -0.87
CA SER A 30 5.71 20.16 -1.63
C SER A 30 5.95 21.49 -0.92
N HIS A 31 6.07 21.48 0.41
CA HIS A 31 6.35 22.67 1.22
C HIS A 31 7.84 22.81 1.59
N SER A 32 8.72 21.97 1.03
CA SER A 32 10.15 21.93 1.38
C SER A 32 10.42 21.72 2.88
N GLN A 33 9.51 21.03 3.58
CA GLN A 33 9.62 20.69 4.99
C GLN A 33 10.21 19.29 5.22
N LEU A 34 10.54 18.58 4.13
CA LEU A 34 11.12 17.24 4.21
C LEU A 34 12.62 17.30 4.46
N ASN A 35 13.09 16.62 5.50
CA ASN A 35 14.52 16.39 5.71
C ASN A 35 14.99 15.11 5.00
N SER A 36 16.32 14.94 4.86
CA SER A 36 16.93 13.81 4.15
C SER A 36 16.53 12.43 4.70
N GLY A 37 16.33 12.30 6.01
CA GLY A 37 15.83 11.06 6.61
C GLY A 37 14.39 10.74 6.22
N MET A 38 13.55 11.77 6.15
CA MET A 38 12.17 11.65 5.67
C MET A 38 12.12 11.40 4.15
N GLU A 39 13.09 11.86 3.36
CA GLU A 39 13.15 11.59 1.91
C GLU A 39 13.39 10.11 1.65
N GLN A 40 14.31 9.50 2.40
CA GLN A 40 14.54 8.06 2.34
C GLN A 40 13.29 7.27 2.77
N LYS A 41 12.66 7.68 3.88
CA LYS A 41 11.41 7.07 4.35
C LYS A 41 10.28 7.19 3.34
N TYR A 42 10.15 8.35 2.68
CA TYR A 42 9.19 8.57 1.60
C TYR A 42 9.42 7.59 0.44
N GLY A 43 10.67 7.44 0.00
CA GLY A 43 11.03 6.47 -1.06
C GLY A 43 10.67 5.03 -0.67
N GLN A 44 10.98 4.62 0.55
CA GLN A 44 10.62 3.30 1.08
C GLN A 44 9.11 3.08 1.12
N LEU A 45 8.34 4.06 1.62
CA LEU A 45 6.89 3.97 1.70
C LEU A 45 6.23 3.95 0.31
N LYS A 46 6.76 4.68 -0.66
CA LYS A 46 6.31 4.60 -2.06
C LYS A 46 6.52 3.21 -2.66
N ALA A 47 7.68 2.60 -2.42
CA ALA A 47 7.95 1.24 -2.86
C ALA A 47 7.03 0.21 -2.16
N GLU A 48 6.84 0.33 -0.84
CA GLU A 48 5.91 -0.53 -0.07
C GLU A 48 4.46 -0.38 -0.58
N GLN A 49 4.03 0.85 -0.88
CA GLN A 49 2.71 1.13 -1.44
C GLN A 49 2.49 0.41 -2.78
N GLU A 50 3.46 0.51 -3.70
CA GLU A 50 3.38 -0.12 -5.01
C GLU A 50 3.36 -1.65 -4.91
N GLU A 51 4.17 -2.22 -4.01
CA GLU A 51 4.21 -3.67 -3.79
C GLU A 51 2.88 -4.18 -3.20
N LEU A 52 2.37 -3.53 -2.16
CA LEU A 52 1.08 -3.88 -1.55
C LEU A 52 -0.06 -3.75 -2.55
N GLN A 53 -0.06 -2.70 -3.37
CA GLN A 53 -1.08 -2.52 -4.40
C GLN A 53 -1.05 -3.64 -5.46
N LYS A 54 0.13 -4.12 -5.85
CA LYS A 54 0.27 -5.27 -6.75
C LYS A 54 -0.22 -6.56 -6.09
N LYS A 55 0.15 -6.81 -4.84
CA LYS A 55 -0.28 -8.00 -4.07
C LYS A 55 -1.80 -8.05 -3.91
N VAL A 56 -2.41 -6.96 -3.44
CA VAL A 56 -3.87 -6.83 -3.31
C VAL A 56 -4.55 -7.04 -4.66
N GLY A 57 -4.03 -6.46 -5.74
CA GLY A 57 -4.58 -6.63 -7.09
C GLY A 57 -4.53 -8.07 -7.59
N THR A 58 -3.41 -8.77 -7.34
CA THR A 58 -3.23 -10.18 -7.72
C THR A 58 -4.20 -11.08 -6.96
N ILE A 59 -4.29 -10.93 -5.64
CA ILE A 59 -5.19 -11.73 -4.79
C ILE A 59 -6.65 -11.51 -5.20
N LYS A 60 -7.06 -10.27 -5.48
CA LYS A 60 -8.41 -9.96 -5.96
C LYS A 60 -8.73 -10.60 -7.30
N ALA A 61 -7.75 -10.67 -8.21
CA ALA A 61 -7.92 -11.34 -9.49
C ALA A 61 -8.09 -12.85 -9.29
N ASP A 62 -7.21 -13.47 -8.50
CA ASP A 62 -7.25 -14.91 -8.21
C ASP A 62 -8.56 -15.31 -7.52
N MET A 63 -9.05 -14.51 -6.56
CA MET A 63 -10.33 -14.74 -5.91
C MET A 63 -11.49 -14.67 -6.91
N LYS A 64 -11.51 -13.65 -7.78
CA LYS A 64 -12.55 -13.49 -8.80
C LYS A 64 -12.56 -14.66 -9.80
N GLU A 65 -11.40 -15.18 -10.17
CA GLU A 65 -11.30 -16.37 -11.03
C GLU A 65 -11.81 -17.62 -10.32
N LYS A 66 -11.52 -17.80 -9.02
CA LYS A 66 -12.06 -18.90 -8.20
C LYS A 66 -13.57 -18.81 -8.00
N ASP A 67 -14.12 -17.61 -7.85
CA ASP A 67 -15.58 -17.39 -7.70
C ASP A 67 -16.35 -17.62 -9.01
N ALA A 68 -15.67 -17.56 -10.16
CA ALA A 68 -16.26 -17.72 -11.49
C ALA A 68 -16.20 -19.16 -12.03
N ALA A 69 -15.51 -20.06 -11.34
CA ALA A 69 -15.30 -21.47 -11.73
C ALA A 69 -16.23 -22.42 -10.96
#